data_AF-A0A8T6N6Z7-F1
#
_entry.id   AF-A0A8T6N6Z7-F1
#
_cell.length_a   1.000
_cell.length_b   1.000
_cell.length_c   1.000
_cell.angle_alpha   90.00
_cell.angle_beta   90.00
_cell.angle_gamma   90.00
#
_symmetry.space_group_name_H-M   'P 1'
#
loop_
_entity.id
_entity.type
_entity.pdbx_description
1 polymer ?
#
loop_
_entity_poly.entity_id
_entity_poly.type
_entity_poly.pdbx_seq_one_letter_code
_entity_poly.pdbx_strand_id
1 'polypeptide(L)'
;FSLSINDSCGTFSPAITNNSSPNQSGQSLTDLSFLWDLGNGDTSSLPQPGPSYPAALQNDTSYLISLIATNTFGCSDTLTDIITVYPNPISQLAPNATVDCAPFVLDSSIVQPILYPNANDNYLWEILSADTSNVITSFNGPYNLNYTILNDGDSVILRLITSNSHGCKQDTLHQLFYTIENPQPGFVLDTNAGCHPLTVQVTDTSTQGVTHQWFLDGTLISNAQNPTLTLTNASNTNDATYQLKLVITAGATGCADSTEQTITVYPTPQASFASIVPTCPSVTLPLVNQSTFKAPESYLWSSNSTLVSFSDTTASDPDLFIGDLQTAQDSTVTLRLEVTSANGCVDDTLIDIVVYSRPQANFSMIPNSCGPYLLNPADSSTGNILSYQWSIDPLPAGNHTGLNTSAPVFDLPVSTNDSIRYIVRLEITDSRGCQDTLSKPFTIYPKPAALFSLSINDSCGTFSPAITNNSSPNQSGQSLTDL
;
A
#
# COMPACT_ATOMS: atom_id res chain seq x y z
N PHE A 1 7.78 36.32 89.52
CA PHE A 1 7.81 34.85 89.36
C PHE A 1 8.75 34.50 88.21
N SER A 2 9.05 33.21 88.03
CA SER A 2 9.79 32.70 86.86
C SER A 2 9.05 31.50 86.28
N LEU A 3 9.10 31.35 84.96
CA LEU A 3 8.54 30.21 84.25
C LEU A 3 9.66 29.21 83.93
N SER A 4 9.35 27.92 83.93
CA SER A 4 10.30 26.87 83.52
C SER A 4 10.63 26.91 82.03
N ILE A 5 9.66 27.32 81.22
CA ILE A 5 9.76 27.54 79.77
C ILE A 5 8.65 28.51 79.38
N ASN A 6 8.92 29.38 78.40
CA ASN A 6 8.01 30.47 78.02
C ASN A 6 7.16 30.12 76.78
N ASP A 7 7.47 29.02 76.13
CA ASP A 7 6.77 28.57 74.95
C ASP A 7 6.78 27.04 74.78
N SER A 8 5.78 26.52 74.06
CA SER A 8 5.68 25.10 73.75
C SER A 8 4.67 24.83 72.63
N CYS A 9 4.50 23.56 72.28
CA CYS A 9 3.52 23.10 71.30
C CYS A 9 2.51 22.18 71.98
N GLY A 10 1.31 22.08 71.40
CA GLY A 10 0.25 21.21 71.95
C GLY A 10 -0.23 21.70 73.32
N THR A 11 -0.75 20.78 74.14
CA THR A 11 -1.20 21.11 75.50
C THR A 11 0.01 21.42 76.38
N PHE A 12 0.02 22.61 76.98
CA PHE A 12 1.19 23.13 77.68
C PHE A 12 0.91 23.41 79.16
N SER A 13 1.73 22.85 80.05
CA SER A 13 1.63 23.06 81.50
C SER A 13 2.98 23.49 82.08
N PRO A 14 3.34 24.78 82.02
CA PRO A 14 4.60 25.30 82.56
C PRO A 14 4.64 25.19 84.08
N ALA A 15 5.82 24.89 84.64
CA ALA A 15 6.03 25.09 86.07
C ALA A 15 6.25 26.58 86.34
N ILE A 16 5.39 27.16 87.16
CA ILE A 16 5.52 28.54 87.64
C ILE A 16 6.20 28.50 89.00
N THR A 17 7.33 29.20 89.17
CA THR A 17 8.00 29.35 90.47
C THR A 17 7.81 30.77 90.98
N ASN A 18 7.14 30.90 92.13
CA ASN A 18 6.93 32.20 92.75
C ASN A 18 8.14 32.61 93.59
N ASN A 19 8.84 33.64 93.12
CA ASN A 19 10.03 34.19 93.77
C ASN A 19 9.73 35.52 94.51
N SER A 20 8.47 35.77 94.84
CA SER A 20 8.07 37.01 95.53
C SER A 20 8.74 37.10 96.90
N SER A 21 9.20 38.31 97.26
CA SER A 21 9.81 38.58 98.56
C SER A 21 8.94 39.59 99.31
N PRO A 22 8.65 39.38 100.60
CA PRO A 22 7.94 40.35 101.41
C PRO A 22 8.76 41.62 101.68
N ASN A 23 10.07 41.59 101.41
CA ASN A 23 11.02 42.67 101.64
C ASN A 23 10.98 43.22 103.08
N GLN A 24 10.62 42.37 104.04
CA GLN A 24 10.52 42.66 105.46
C GLN A 24 11.26 41.60 106.26
N SER A 25 12.13 42.03 107.18
CA SER A 25 12.87 41.10 108.05
C SER A 25 11.92 40.26 108.90
N GLY A 26 12.14 38.95 108.92
CA GLY A 26 11.34 37.99 109.68
C GLY A 26 10.07 37.49 108.97
N GLN A 27 9.77 37.98 107.76
CA GLN A 27 8.69 37.46 106.93
C GLN A 27 9.22 36.59 105.80
N SER A 28 8.36 35.71 105.28
CA SER A 28 8.65 34.77 104.20
C SER A 28 7.54 34.78 103.14
N LEU A 29 7.66 33.92 102.11
CA LEU A 29 6.66 33.79 101.05
C LEU A 29 5.25 33.45 101.59
N THR A 30 5.16 32.77 102.74
CA THR A 30 3.86 32.41 103.34
C THR A 30 3.14 33.57 104.01
N ASP A 31 3.84 34.68 104.25
CA ASP A 31 3.26 35.90 104.83
C ASP A 31 2.67 36.84 103.74
N LEU A 32 2.80 36.46 102.47
CA LEU A 32 2.23 37.17 101.33
C LEU A 32 0.88 36.56 100.93
N SER A 33 0.01 37.40 100.38
CA SER A 33 -1.18 36.98 99.64
C SER A 33 -0.96 37.19 98.15
N PHE A 34 -1.48 36.28 97.33
CA PHE A 34 -1.26 36.26 95.89
C PHE A 34 -2.59 36.31 95.15
N LEU A 35 -2.62 37.08 94.06
CA LEU A 35 -3.66 37.02 93.04
C LEU A 35 -2.99 36.78 91.70
N TRP A 36 -3.22 35.59 91.15
CA TRP A 36 -2.81 35.21 89.81
C TRP A 36 -3.96 35.38 88.85
N ASP A 37 -3.70 36.05 87.73
CA ASP A 37 -4.44 35.90 86.49
C ASP A 37 -3.56 35.11 85.52
N LEU A 38 -4.01 33.92 85.12
CA LEU A 38 -3.24 33.01 84.29
C LEU A 38 -3.44 33.29 82.79
N GLY A 39 -4.25 34.29 82.43
CA GLY A 39 -4.45 34.73 81.05
C GLY A 39 -5.32 33.80 80.19
N ASN A 40 -5.61 32.59 80.67
CA ASN A 40 -6.50 31.60 80.03
C ASN A 40 -7.95 31.66 80.59
N GLY A 41 -8.25 32.67 81.41
CA GLY A 41 -9.53 32.80 82.12
C GLY A 41 -9.52 32.18 83.53
N ASP A 42 -8.48 31.43 83.90
CA ASP A 42 -8.30 30.91 85.25
C ASP A 42 -7.58 31.93 86.15
N THR A 43 -7.92 31.91 87.43
CA THR A 43 -7.23 32.67 88.47
C THR A 43 -6.79 31.75 89.60
N SER A 44 -5.80 32.17 90.38
CA SER A 44 -5.31 31.40 91.54
C SER A 44 -4.85 32.29 92.68
N SER A 45 -4.99 31.80 93.91
CA SER A 45 -4.42 32.42 95.11
C SER A 45 -3.32 31.56 95.76
N LEU A 46 -2.96 30.44 95.13
CA LEU A 46 -1.92 29.56 95.64
C LEU A 46 -0.55 30.24 95.54
N PRO A 47 0.38 29.97 96.47
CA PRO A 47 1.77 30.44 96.36
C PRO A 47 2.40 30.00 95.04
N GLN A 48 2.02 28.82 94.53
CA GLN A 48 2.51 28.25 93.28
C GLN A 48 1.34 27.60 92.50
N PRO A 49 0.85 28.25 91.43
CA PRO A 49 -0.21 27.70 90.58
C PRO A 49 0.34 26.68 89.56
N GLY A 50 -0.53 25.79 89.07
CA GLY A 50 -0.24 24.84 88.00
C GLY A 50 -1.24 25.00 86.83
N PRO A 51 -1.07 26.01 85.96
CA PRO A 51 -1.96 26.22 84.81
C PRO A 51 -1.80 25.12 83.76
N SER A 52 -2.82 24.95 82.93
CA SER A 52 -2.73 24.19 81.69
C SER A 52 -3.34 25.02 80.56
N TYR A 53 -2.60 25.14 79.47
CA TYR A 53 -2.99 25.87 78.28
C TYR A 53 -3.35 24.88 77.17
N PRO A 54 -4.50 25.08 76.49
CA PRO A 54 -4.90 24.23 75.38
C PRO A 54 -3.93 24.41 74.20
N ALA A 55 -3.86 23.38 73.36
CA ALA A 55 -3.10 23.44 72.12
C ALA A 55 -3.63 24.59 71.23
N ALA A 56 -2.70 25.37 70.69
CA ALA A 56 -3.01 26.30 69.61
C ALA A 56 -3.47 25.51 68.38
N LEU A 57 -4.48 26.03 67.69
CA LEU A 57 -5.07 25.38 66.52
C LEU A 57 -4.32 25.74 65.24
N GLN A 58 -4.49 26.98 64.76
CA GLN A 58 -3.92 27.44 63.49
C GLN A 58 -3.01 28.65 63.63
N ASN A 59 -3.07 29.35 64.76
CA ASN A 59 -2.29 30.55 65.03
C ASN A 59 -1.69 30.45 66.43
N ASP A 60 -0.52 31.06 66.60
CA ASP A 60 0.11 31.24 67.91
C ASP A 60 -0.89 31.84 68.90
N THR A 61 -0.95 31.24 70.08
CA THR A 61 -1.82 31.70 71.15
C THR A 61 -0.97 32.13 72.33
N SER A 62 -0.94 33.42 72.60
CA SER A 62 -0.21 33.99 73.72
C SER A 62 -1.12 34.29 74.91
N TYR A 63 -0.71 33.85 76.10
CA TYR A 63 -1.38 34.07 77.37
C TYR A 63 -0.54 35.01 78.24
N LEU A 64 -1.10 36.15 78.60
CA LEU A 64 -0.47 37.11 79.52
C LEU A 64 -0.76 36.71 80.96
N ILE A 65 0.27 36.31 81.69
CA ILE A 65 0.19 35.93 83.10
C ILE A 65 0.49 37.16 83.94
N SER A 66 -0.34 37.43 84.95
CA SER A 66 -0.15 38.51 85.91
C SER A 66 -0.15 37.96 87.34
N LEU A 67 0.85 38.36 88.12
CA LEU A 67 0.91 38.11 89.56
C LEU A 67 0.86 39.44 90.29
N ILE A 68 -0.12 39.57 91.19
CA ILE A 68 -0.14 40.61 92.22
C ILE A 68 0.20 39.96 93.56
N ALA A 69 1.31 40.38 94.18
CA ALA A 69 1.70 39.94 95.52
C ALA A 69 1.46 41.07 96.51
N THR A 70 0.73 40.80 97.60
CA THR A 70 0.38 41.79 98.63
C THR A 70 0.89 41.35 100.00
N ASN A 71 1.63 42.23 100.67
CA ASN A 71 2.15 41.97 102.02
C ASN A 71 1.09 42.17 103.11
N THR A 72 1.40 41.74 104.33
CA THR A 72 0.53 41.88 105.51
C THR A 72 0.17 43.33 105.86
N PHE A 73 0.88 44.31 105.31
CA PHE A 73 0.65 45.74 105.51
C PHE A 73 -0.18 46.38 104.38
N GLY A 74 -0.63 45.59 103.39
CA GLY A 74 -1.48 46.05 102.29
C GLY A 74 -0.74 46.68 101.11
N CYS A 75 0.60 46.65 101.08
CA CYS A 75 1.37 47.07 99.90
C CYS A 75 1.39 45.94 98.86
N SER A 76 1.07 46.28 97.60
CA SER A 76 1.06 45.33 96.48
C SER A 76 2.07 45.71 95.41
N ASP A 77 2.65 44.70 94.76
CA ASP A 77 3.45 44.85 93.54
C ASP A 77 2.95 43.88 92.47
N THR A 78 3.16 44.22 91.19
CA THR A 78 2.67 43.46 90.04
C THR A 78 3.81 43.09 89.11
N LEU A 79 3.82 41.83 88.67
CA LEU A 79 4.69 41.36 87.59
C LEU A 79 3.85 40.64 86.54
N THR A 80 4.17 40.89 85.27
CA THR A 80 3.57 40.18 84.14
C THR A 80 4.62 39.43 83.33
N ASP A 81 4.25 38.30 82.75
CA ASP A 81 5.05 37.54 81.78
C ASP A 81 4.13 36.91 80.73
N ILE A 82 4.66 36.52 79.58
CA ILE A 82 3.87 35.95 78.48
C ILE A 82 4.29 34.51 78.23
N ILE A 83 3.30 33.67 77.99
CA ILE A 83 3.48 32.32 77.46
C ILE A 83 2.90 32.23 76.06
N THR A 84 3.60 31.59 75.13
CA THR A 84 3.11 31.35 73.77
C THR A 84 2.99 29.85 73.48
N VAL A 85 1.81 29.43 73.03
CA VAL A 85 1.59 28.07 72.52
C VAL A 85 1.55 28.12 71.01
N TYR A 86 2.48 27.43 70.35
CA TYR A 86 2.54 27.32 68.90
C TYR A 86 1.62 26.20 68.39
N PRO A 87 0.95 26.37 67.24
CA PRO A 87 0.13 25.33 66.65
C PRO A 87 0.99 24.19 66.11
N ASN A 88 0.43 22.97 66.11
CA ASN A 88 1.06 21.88 65.37
C ASN A 88 0.88 22.12 63.86
N PRO A 89 1.87 21.77 63.04
CA PRO A 89 1.75 21.74 61.59
C PRO A 89 0.52 20.97 61.10
N ILE A 90 -0.01 21.35 59.94
CA ILE A 90 -1.20 20.76 59.34
C ILE A 90 -0.91 20.41 57.88
N SER A 91 -0.99 19.12 57.54
CA SER A 91 -0.81 18.60 56.18
C SER A 91 -2.17 18.42 55.51
N GLN A 92 -2.45 19.25 54.51
CA GLN A 92 -3.69 19.18 53.75
C GLN A 92 -3.47 19.51 52.28
N LEU A 93 -4.16 18.80 51.39
CA LEU A 93 -4.07 18.93 49.94
C LEU A 93 -5.42 19.27 49.33
N ALA A 94 -5.38 19.88 48.15
CA ALA A 94 -6.51 20.03 47.25
C ALA A 94 -6.13 19.52 45.84
N PRO A 95 -6.26 18.21 45.55
CA PRO A 95 -6.02 17.68 44.22
C PRO A 95 -7.19 17.97 43.28
N ASN A 96 -6.92 18.45 42.08
CA ASN A 96 -7.89 18.62 40.99
C ASN A 96 -8.23 17.28 40.31
N ALA A 97 -7.27 16.36 40.29
CA ALA A 97 -7.42 15.00 39.81
C ALA A 97 -6.50 14.08 40.62
N THR A 98 -6.93 12.84 40.84
CA THR A 98 -6.11 11.79 41.46
C THR A 98 -5.84 10.63 40.51
N VAL A 99 -6.40 10.71 39.30
CA VAL A 99 -6.32 9.69 38.26
C VAL A 99 -6.34 10.37 36.89
N ASP A 100 -5.48 9.94 35.98
CA ASP A 100 -5.41 10.41 34.60
C ASP A 100 -4.77 9.34 33.70
N CYS A 101 -4.66 9.60 32.39
CA CYS A 101 -3.91 8.76 31.47
C CYS A 101 -2.41 8.97 31.64
N ALA A 102 -1.60 7.96 31.30
CA ALA A 102 -0.15 8.13 31.25
C ALA A 102 0.26 8.93 30.00
N PRO A 103 1.28 9.82 30.08
CA PRO A 103 2.00 10.22 31.28
C PRO A 103 1.20 11.20 32.16
N PHE A 104 1.08 10.92 33.47
CA PHE A 104 0.38 11.78 34.41
C PHE A 104 1.36 12.63 35.22
N VAL A 105 1.38 13.94 34.98
CA VAL A 105 2.29 14.90 35.63
C VAL A 105 1.66 15.43 36.91
N LEU A 106 2.24 15.08 38.05
CA LEU A 106 1.92 15.64 39.36
C LEU A 106 2.74 16.91 39.57
N ASP A 107 2.09 18.05 39.38
CA ASP A 107 2.65 19.37 39.63
C ASP A 107 1.63 20.30 40.30
N SER A 108 1.99 21.58 40.43
CA SER A 108 1.12 22.61 41.03
C SER A 108 -0.20 22.86 40.29
N SER A 109 -0.38 22.37 39.05
CA SER A 109 -1.67 22.45 38.35
C SER A 109 -2.63 21.32 38.75
N ILE A 110 -2.08 20.18 39.17
CA ILE A 110 -2.86 19.00 39.58
C ILE A 110 -3.08 18.97 41.08
N VAL A 111 -2.07 19.30 41.89
CA VAL A 111 -2.16 19.22 43.35
C VAL A 111 -1.39 20.35 44.00
N GLN A 112 -2.04 21.00 44.95
CA GLN A 112 -1.45 22.05 45.78
C GLN A 112 -1.71 21.80 47.27
N PRO A 113 -0.80 22.24 48.15
CA PRO A 113 -1.07 22.21 49.58
C PRO A 113 -2.01 23.35 49.95
N ILE A 114 -2.85 23.13 50.95
CA ILE A 114 -3.54 24.22 51.63
C ILE A 114 -2.53 24.87 52.59
N LEU A 115 -2.38 26.19 52.49
CA LEU A 115 -1.40 26.92 53.28
C LEU A 115 -1.91 27.24 54.67
N TYR A 116 -1.09 26.93 55.68
CA TYR A 116 -1.28 27.32 57.07
C TYR A 116 -0.03 28.09 57.53
N PRO A 117 0.15 29.36 57.11
CA PRO A 117 1.41 30.08 57.26
C PRO A 117 1.86 30.32 58.71
N ASN A 118 0.94 30.22 59.68
CA ASN A 118 1.26 30.34 61.11
C ASN A 118 1.46 28.97 61.79
N ALA A 119 1.29 27.85 61.07
CA ALA A 119 1.50 26.51 61.59
C ALA A 119 2.56 25.71 60.81
N ASN A 120 2.81 26.07 59.55
CA ASN A 120 3.72 25.38 58.65
C ASN A 120 4.81 26.35 58.16
N ASP A 121 6.06 26.05 58.49
CA ASP A 121 7.22 26.76 57.92
C ASP A 121 7.83 25.99 56.75
N ASN A 122 7.75 24.65 56.78
CA ASN A 122 8.36 23.79 55.78
C ASN A 122 7.37 22.76 55.23
N TYR A 123 7.51 22.49 53.93
CA TYR A 123 6.74 21.51 53.18
C TYR A 123 7.71 20.55 52.51
N LEU A 124 7.62 19.27 52.86
CA LEU A 124 8.37 18.20 52.23
C LEU A 124 7.39 17.27 51.52
N TRP A 125 7.56 17.14 50.21
CA TRP A 125 6.84 16.19 49.38
C TRP A 125 7.72 14.98 49.17
N GLU A 126 7.18 13.79 49.34
CA GLU A 126 7.83 12.54 48.96
C GLU A 126 6.91 11.76 48.05
N ILE A 127 7.48 11.22 46.98
CA ILE A 127 6.83 10.25 46.13
C ILE A 127 7.26 8.88 46.61
N LEU A 128 6.29 8.05 46.98
CA LEU A 128 6.52 6.70 47.45
C LEU A 128 5.99 5.72 46.43
N SER A 129 6.71 4.61 46.28
CA SER A 129 6.20 3.47 45.52
C SER A 129 4.94 2.93 46.19
N ALA A 130 3.86 2.73 45.44
CA ALA A 130 2.58 2.28 46.01
C ALA A 130 2.65 0.86 46.59
N ASP A 131 3.55 0.02 46.10
CA ASP A 131 3.72 -1.38 46.51
C ASP A 131 4.56 -1.56 47.79
N THR A 132 5.67 -0.84 47.90
CA THR A 132 6.70 -1.01 48.93
C THR A 132 6.74 0.13 49.92
N SER A 133 6.05 1.24 49.64
CA SER A 133 6.13 2.48 50.42
C SER A 133 7.56 3.03 50.56
N ASN A 134 8.47 2.67 49.65
CA ASN A 134 9.80 3.23 49.61
C ASN A 134 9.77 4.61 48.93
N VAL A 135 10.54 5.55 49.46
CA VAL A 135 10.67 6.89 48.85
C VAL A 135 11.44 6.76 47.53
N ILE A 136 10.78 7.15 46.44
CA ILE A 136 11.33 7.24 45.09
C ILE A 136 12.08 8.57 44.94
N THR A 137 11.44 9.67 45.32
CA THR A 137 12.02 11.02 45.23
C THR A 137 11.35 11.97 46.24
N SER A 138 11.95 13.15 46.44
CA SER A 138 11.41 14.18 47.32
C SER A 138 11.61 15.59 46.79
N PHE A 139 10.73 16.51 47.19
CA PHE A 139 10.74 17.92 46.80
C PHE A 139 10.50 18.80 48.03
N ASN A 140 11.21 19.92 48.12
CA ASN A 140 11.07 20.87 49.22
C ASN A 140 10.38 22.14 48.77
N GLY A 141 9.51 22.69 49.61
CA GLY A 141 8.76 23.92 49.37
C GLY A 141 7.34 23.65 48.87
N PRO A 142 6.39 24.58 49.09
CA PRO A 142 4.96 24.34 48.87
C PRO A 142 4.56 24.13 47.41
N TYR A 143 5.38 24.55 46.44
CA TYR A 143 5.01 24.55 45.00
C TYR A 143 6.04 23.88 44.09
N ASN A 144 6.98 23.11 44.65
CA ASN A 144 8.08 22.51 43.90
C ASN A 144 7.85 21.05 43.51
N LEU A 145 6.65 20.51 43.74
CA LEU A 145 6.29 19.18 43.29
C LEU A 145 6.33 19.13 41.75
N ASN A 146 7.10 18.20 41.21
CA ASN A 146 7.13 17.90 39.78
C ASN A 146 7.56 16.44 39.57
N TYR A 147 6.58 15.55 39.45
CA TYR A 147 6.82 14.12 39.24
C TYR A 147 5.87 13.59 38.16
N THR A 148 6.35 12.69 37.31
CA THR A 148 5.54 12.10 36.23
C THR A 148 5.42 10.59 36.42
N ILE A 149 4.18 10.10 36.50
CA ILE A 149 3.89 8.66 36.38
C ILE A 149 3.92 8.33 34.89
N LEU A 150 4.94 7.59 34.45
CA LEU A 150 5.24 7.40 33.03
C LEU A 150 4.42 6.30 32.36
N ASN A 151 4.20 5.20 33.06
CA ASN A 151 3.52 4.02 32.51
C ASN A 151 2.02 4.08 32.82
N ASP A 152 1.22 3.44 32.00
CA ASP A 152 -0.19 3.20 32.25
C ASP A 152 -0.40 2.11 33.31
N GLY A 153 -1.53 2.14 34.00
CA GLY A 153 -1.82 1.21 35.10
C GLY A 153 -0.85 1.28 36.30
N ASP A 154 -0.02 2.32 36.39
CA ASP A 154 0.99 2.51 37.43
C ASP A 154 0.48 3.44 38.53
N SER A 155 1.10 3.41 39.71
CA SER A 155 0.63 4.19 40.85
C SER A 155 1.73 4.59 41.82
N VAL A 156 1.55 5.77 42.43
CA VAL A 156 2.43 6.30 43.46
C VAL A 156 1.62 6.90 44.61
N ILE A 157 2.22 6.90 45.80
CA ILE A 157 1.66 7.59 46.97
C ILE A 157 2.42 8.89 47.14
N LEU A 158 1.72 10.02 47.08
CA LEU A 158 2.24 11.32 47.48
C LEU A 158 2.13 11.46 48.99
N ARG A 159 3.26 11.61 49.68
CA ARG A 159 3.34 11.93 51.10
C ARG A 159 3.72 13.39 51.29
N LEU A 160 2.84 14.17 51.89
CA LEU A 160 3.13 15.54 52.31
C LEU A 160 3.44 15.53 53.81
N ILE A 161 4.63 16.03 54.17
CA ILE A 161 5.06 16.25 55.55
C ILE A 161 5.19 17.76 55.76
N THR A 162 4.48 18.28 56.76
CA THR A 162 4.57 19.68 57.17
C THR A 162 5.24 19.79 58.53
N SER A 163 6.07 20.83 58.68
CA SER A 163 6.78 21.09 59.93
C SER A 163 6.91 22.58 60.18
N ASN A 164 7.13 22.95 61.45
CA ASN A 164 7.46 24.31 61.84
C ASN A 164 8.83 24.36 62.53
N SER A 165 9.39 25.57 62.53
CA SER A 165 10.69 25.93 63.11
C SER A 165 10.68 25.87 64.64
N HIS A 166 9.49 25.85 65.26
CA HIS A 166 9.29 25.68 66.70
C HIS A 166 9.43 24.21 67.16
N GLY A 167 9.65 23.26 66.25
CA GLY A 167 9.86 21.86 66.59
C GLY A 167 8.59 21.14 67.07
N CYS A 168 7.41 21.67 66.73
CA CYS A 168 6.14 21.04 67.04
C CYS A 168 5.98 19.70 66.30
N LYS A 169 5.05 18.86 66.77
CA LYS A 169 4.82 17.54 66.19
C LYS A 169 4.38 17.69 64.73
N GLN A 170 5.21 17.21 63.80
CA GLN A 170 4.92 17.20 62.37
C GLN A 170 3.63 16.48 62.04
N ASP A 171 3.00 16.89 60.95
CA ASP A 171 1.82 16.22 60.40
C ASP A 171 2.10 15.65 59.01
N THR A 172 1.48 14.50 58.72
CA THR A 172 1.77 13.73 57.50
C THR A 172 0.47 13.28 56.85
N LEU A 173 0.32 13.60 55.56
CA LEU A 173 -0.80 13.18 54.72
C LEU A 173 -0.29 12.28 53.59
N HIS A 174 -1.05 11.23 53.27
CA HIS A 174 -0.80 10.36 52.12
C HIS A 174 -1.96 10.44 51.13
N GLN A 175 -1.66 10.55 49.85
CA GLN A 175 -2.66 10.56 48.77
C GLN A 175 -2.18 9.67 47.62
N LEU A 176 -3.03 8.73 47.18
CA LEU A 176 -2.77 7.88 46.03
C LEU A 176 -3.03 8.65 44.74
N PHE A 177 -2.11 8.55 43.79
CA PHE A 177 -2.25 8.96 42.40
C PHE A 177 -1.92 7.77 41.50
N TYR A 178 -2.69 7.56 40.44
CA TYR A 178 -2.47 6.44 39.53
C TYR A 178 -2.84 6.78 38.08
N THR A 179 -2.22 6.08 37.15
CA THR A 179 -2.56 6.14 35.73
C THR A 179 -3.55 5.04 35.36
N ILE A 180 -4.41 5.32 34.40
CA ILE A 180 -5.37 4.37 33.86
C ILE A 180 -4.65 3.49 32.83
N GLU A 181 -4.93 2.17 32.83
CA GLU A 181 -4.44 1.25 31.81
C GLU A 181 -4.96 1.67 30.42
N ASN A 182 -4.08 1.75 29.43
CA ASN A 182 -4.48 2.19 28.09
C ASN A 182 -5.38 1.14 27.42
N PRO A 183 -6.36 1.58 26.61
CA PRO A 183 -7.09 0.63 25.78
C PRO A 183 -6.10 -0.01 24.79
N GLN A 184 -6.22 -1.32 24.54
CA GLN A 184 -5.33 -2.04 23.64
C GLN A 184 -5.87 -1.98 22.20
N PRO A 185 -5.20 -1.28 21.26
CA PRO A 185 -5.60 -1.23 19.86
C PRO A 185 -5.21 -2.51 19.14
N GLY A 186 -6.13 -3.06 18.37
CA GLY A 186 -5.88 -4.25 17.57
C GLY A 186 -6.86 -4.36 16.42
N PHE A 187 -6.37 -4.82 15.27
CA PHE A 187 -7.21 -5.17 14.16
C PHE A 187 -6.53 -6.21 13.26
N VAL A 188 -7.35 -6.92 12.51
CA VAL A 188 -6.91 -7.86 11.47
C VAL A 188 -7.47 -7.45 10.12
N LEU A 189 -6.67 -7.67 9.09
CA LEU A 189 -7.05 -7.47 7.70
C LEU A 189 -7.35 -8.84 7.08
N ASP A 190 -8.39 -8.92 6.26
CA ASP A 190 -8.65 -10.11 5.44
C ASP A 190 -7.52 -10.36 4.42
N THR A 191 -6.94 -9.28 3.91
CA THR A 191 -5.70 -9.27 3.12
C THR A 191 -4.90 -8.00 3.37
N ASN A 192 -3.56 -8.12 3.37
CA ASN A 192 -2.63 -6.99 3.45
C ASN A 192 -1.96 -6.65 2.12
N ALA A 193 -2.24 -7.42 1.05
CA ALA A 193 -1.76 -7.13 -0.28
C ALA A 193 -2.64 -7.71 -1.40
N GLY A 194 -2.61 -7.08 -2.57
CA GLY A 194 -3.35 -7.58 -3.74
C GLY A 194 -3.35 -6.59 -4.91
N CYS A 195 -3.95 -7.01 -6.02
CA CYS A 195 -3.99 -6.23 -7.26
C CYS A 195 -4.93 -5.04 -7.18
N HIS A 196 -4.60 -4.00 -7.95
CA HIS A 196 -5.49 -2.87 -8.18
C HIS A 196 -6.80 -3.29 -8.89
N PRO A 197 -7.97 -2.76 -8.48
CA PRO A 197 -8.26 -2.11 -7.20
C PRO A 197 -8.38 -3.15 -6.06
N LEU A 198 -7.76 -2.85 -4.91
CA LEU A 198 -7.78 -3.74 -3.75
C LEU A 198 -8.89 -3.34 -2.78
N THR A 199 -9.79 -4.26 -2.47
CA THR A 199 -10.76 -4.10 -1.38
C THR A 199 -10.27 -4.84 -0.15
N VAL A 200 -10.22 -4.17 1.00
CA VAL A 200 -9.77 -4.73 2.29
C VAL A 200 -10.88 -4.60 3.31
N GLN A 201 -11.20 -5.72 3.97
CA GLN A 201 -12.12 -5.78 5.10
C GLN A 201 -11.33 -5.74 6.40
N VAL A 202 -11.67 -4.80 7.26
CA VAL A 202 -11.00 -4.63 8.55
C VAL A 202 -11.88 -5.19 9.66
N THR A 203 -11.33 -6.07 10.48
CA THR A 203 -11.99 -6.57 11.70
C THR A 203 -11.25 -6.06 12.92
N ASP A 204 -11.94 -5.26 13.73
CA ASP A 204 -11.45 -4.74 14.99
C ASP A 204 -11.33 -5.85 16.04
N THR A 205 -10.20 -5.86 16.74
CA THR A 205 -9.90 -6.76 17.86
C THR A 205 -9.48 -5.99 19.11
N SER A 206 -9.78 -4.69 19.16
CA SER A 206 -9.43 -3.81 20.26
C SER A 206 -10.21 -4.11 21.54
N THR A 207 -9.77 -3.51 22.66
CA THR A 207 -10.53 -3.51 23.92
C THR A 207 -11.98 -3.03 23.71
N GLN A 208 -12.96 -3.67 24.36
CA GLN A 208 -14.37 -3.30 24.22
C GLN A 208 -14.69 -1.92 24.82
N GLY A 209 -15.72 -1.26 24.29
CA GLY A 209 -16.23 0.01 24.83
C GLY A 209 -15.41 1.25 24.44
N VAL A 210 -14.59 1.15 23.39
CA VAL A 210 -13.79 2.24 22.84
C VAL A 210 -14.44 2.87 21.62
N THR A 211 -14.05 4.10 21.29
CA THR A 211 -14.37 4.75 20.01
C THR A 211 -13.21 4.57 19.03
N HIS A 212 -13.51 4.52 17.73
CA HIS A 212 -12.51 4.25 16.67
C HIS A 212 -12.31 5.46 15.77
N GLN A 213 -11.05 5.72 15.41
CA GLN A 213 -10.67 6.62 14.34
C GLN A 213 -9.64 5.93 13.44
N TRP A 214 -10.00 5.78 12.17
CA TRP A 214 -9.14 5.16 11.16
C TRP A 214 -8.50 6.21 10.29
N PHE A 215 -7.18 6.17 10.17
CA PHE A 215 -6.41 7.04 9.32
C PHE A 215 -5.71 6.23 8.23
N LEU A 216 -5.75 6.74 7.00
CA LEU A 216 -4.99 6.23 5.88
C LEU A 216 -3.95 7.29 5.49
N ASP A 217 -2.67 6.96 5.63
CA ASP A 217 -1.54 7.88 5.40
C ASP A 217 -1.71 9.22 6.14
N GLY A 218 -2.18 9.14 7.40
CA GLY A 218 -2.43 10.29 8.27
C GLY A 218 -3.74 11.03 8.03
N THR A 219 -4.54 10.66 7.03
CA THR A 219 -5.85 11.27 6.76
C THR A 219 -6.97 10.46 7.38
N LEU A 220 -7.85 11.09 8.17
CA LEU A 220 -9.01 10.41 8.76
C LEU A 220 -9.98 9.94 7.66
N ILE A 221 -10.26 8.64 7.62
CA ILE A 221 -11.11 8.01 6.61
C ILE A 221 -12.41 7.43 7.16
N SER A 222 -12.46 7.05 8.45
CA SER A 222 -13.64 6.41 9.04
C SER A 222 -13.62 6.47 10.56
N ASN A 223 -14.82 6.41 11.16
CA ASN A 223 -15.02 6.19 12.60
C ASN A 223 -15.82 4.90 12.89
N ALA A 224 -16.06 4.08 11.86
CA ALA A 224 -16.76 2.80 12.03
C ALA A 224 -15.84 1.81 12.75
N GLN A 225 -16.40 0.89 13.53
CA GLN A 225 -15.63 -0.16 14.18
C GLN A 225 -14.93 -1.08 13.16
N ASN A 226 -15.65 -1.53 12.13
CA ASN A 226 -15.14 -2.44 11.09
C ASN A 226 -15.31 -1.79 9.71
N PRO A 227 -14.40 -0.90 9.28
CA PRO A 227 -14.50 -0.25 7.97
C PRO A 227 -14.12 -1.20 6.83
N THR A 228 -14.66 -0.91 5.64
CA THR A 228 -14.19 -1.47 4.36
C THR A 228 -13.40 -0.41 3.61
N LEU A 229 -12.24 -0.77 3.07
CA LEU A 229 -11.36 0.12 2.31
C LEU A 229 -11.32 -0.31 0.84
N THR A 230 -11.29 0.67 -0.07
CA THR A 230 -10.98 0.45 -1.49
C THR A 230 -9.76 1.28 -1.85
N LEU A 231 -8.65 0.60 -2.15
CA LEU A 231 -7.35 1.20 -2.39
C LEU A 231 -6.95 1.04 -3.86
N THR A 232 -6.34 2.09 -4.41
CA THR A 232 -5.99 2.14 -5.84
C THR A 232 -4.49 2.20 -6.06
N ASN A 233 -4.01 1.78 -7.22
CA ASN A 233 -2.64 2.01 -7.66
C ASN A 233 -2.72 2.48 -9.12
N ALA A 234 -2.26 3.71 -9.39
CA ALA A 234 -2.28 4.30 -10.72
C ALA A 234 -1.04 3.98 -11.56
N SER A 235 -0.03 3.34 -10.95
CA SER A 235 1.18 2.89 -11.63
C SER A 235 0.93 1.52 -12.27
N ASN A 236 1.63 1.24 -13.37
CA ASN A 236 1.71 -0.10 -13.97
C ASN A 236 3.00 -0.84 -13.56
N THR A 237 3.94 -0.17 -12.90
CA THR A 237 5.30 -0.69 -12.66
C THR A 237 5.73 -0.68 -11.20
N ASN A 238 5.07 0.10 -10.34
CA ASN A 238 5.45 0.30 -8.94
C ASN A 238 4.29 -0.02 -8.02
N ASP A 239 4.60 -0.64 -6.87
CA ASP A 239 3.62 -0.86 -5.81
C ASP A 239 3.22 0.45 -5.15
N ALA A 240 1.97 0.53 -4.71
CA ALA A 240 1.49 1.58 -3.82
C ALA A 240 1.38 1.00 -2.41
N THR A 241 1.96 1.69 -1.42
CA THR A 241 1.89 1.31 -0.02
C THR A 241 1.04 2.30 0.74
N TYR A 242 0.08 1.82 1.52
CA TYR A 242 -0.78 2.62 2.37
C TYR A 242 -0.54 2.24 3.83
N GLN A 243 -0.39 3.23 4.71
CA GLN A 243 -0.30 3.03 6.15
C GLN A 243 -1.70 3.22 6.76
N LEU A 244 -2.30 2.12 7.21
CA LEU A 244 -3.56 2.13 7.93
C LEU A 244 -3.29 2.21 9.43
N LYS A 245 -3.74 3.29 10.06
CA LYS A 245 -3.64 3.53 11.50
C LYS A 245 -5.01 3.47 12.15
N LEU A 246 -5.13 2.68 13.21
CA LEU A 246 -6.25 2.72 14.13
C LEU A 246 -5.85 3.51 15.36
N VAL A 247 -6.64 4.52 15.72
CA VAL A 247 -6.60 5.17 17.04
C VAL A 247 -7.89 4.80 17.76
N ILE A 248 -7.78 4.27 18.97
CA ILE A 248 -8.93 4.03 19.84
C ILE A 248 -8.89 4.94 21.05
N THR A 249 -10.05 5.27 21.59
CA THR A 249 -10.16 6.08 22.82
C THR A 249 -11.17 5.47 23.76
N ALA A 250 -10.78 5.28 25.02
CA ALA A 250 -11.67 4.79 26.08
C ALA A 250 -12.66 5.91 26.48
N GLY A 251 -13.94 5.72 26.19
CA GLY A 251 -14.95 6.79 26.28
C GLY A 251 -15.19 7.39 27.67
N ALA A 252 -14.86 6.68 28.75
CA ALA A 252 -15.03 7.18 30.13
C ALA A 252 -13.82 7.97 30.65
N THR A 253 -12.64 7.75 30.08
CA THR A 253 -11.35 8.21 30.64
C THR A 253 -10.58 9.11 29.68
N GLY A 254 -10.87 9.05 28.38
CA GLY A 254 -10.18 9.81 27.35
C GLY A 254 -8.82 9.24 26.95
N CYS A 255 -8.37 8.14 27.57
CA CYS A 255 -7.09 7.52 27.24
C CYS A 255 -7.15 6.91 25.84
N ALA A 256 -6.13 7.20 25.04
CA ALA A 256 -6.05 6.79 23.66
C ALA A 256 -4.74 6.07 23.38
N ASP A 257 -4.81 5.06 22.53
CA ASP A 257 -3.65 4.36 22.01
C ASP A 257 -3.90 4.01 20.53
N SER A 258 -2.84 3.66 19.82
CA SER A 258 -2.91 3.40 18.38
C SER A 258 -2.05 2.24 17.93
N THR A 259 -2.48 1.61 16.83
CA THR A 259 -1.71 0.58 16.13
C THR A 259 -1.79 0.79 14.62
N GLU A 260 -0.79 0.29 13.89
CA GLU A 260 -0.62 0.55 12.47
C GLU A 260 -0.25 -0.73 11.71
N GLN A 261 -0.79 -0.86 10.49
CA GLN A 261 -0.39 -1.90 9.54
C GLN A 261 -0.22 -1.30 8.14
N THR A 262 0.66 -1.89 7.34
CA THR A 262 0.89 -1.47 5.95
C THR A 262 0.13 -2.37 4.98
N ILE A 263 -0.54 -1.78 4.01
CA ILE A 263 -1.25 -2.47 2.94
C ILE A 263 -0.53 -2.17 1.61
N THR A 264 -0.26 -3.20 0.82
CA THR A 264 0.42 -3.06 -0.48
C THR A 264 -0.54 -3.34 -1.64
N VAL A 265 -0.77 -2.35 -2.49
CA VAL A 265 -1.57 -2.50 -3.71
C VAL A 265 -0.62 -2.67 -4.89
N TYR A 266 -0.63 -3.85 -5.49
CA TYR A 266 0.17 -4.19 -6.67
C TYR A 266 -0.39 -3.50 -7.92
N PRO A 267 0.48 -3.00 -8.81
CA PRO A 267 0.06 -2.39 -10.05
C PRO A 267 -0.57 -3.44 -10.98
N THR A 268 -1.66 -3.10 -11.64
CA THR A 268 -2.12 -3.87 -12.80
C THR A 268 -1.20 -3.57 -13.98
N PRO A 269 -0.78 -4.58 -14.76
CA PRO A 269 -0.05 -4.30 -15.99
C PRO A 269 -0.96 -3.53 -16.96
N GLN A 270 -0.35 -2.88 -17.95
CA GLN A 270 -1.04 -2.32 -19.10
C GLN A 270 -0.58 -3.09 -20.33
N ALA A 271 -1.44 -3.99 -20.80
CA ALA A 271 -1.19 -4.82 -21.97
C ALA A 271 -1.27 -3.97 -23.26
N SER A 272 -0.26 -4.09 -24.11
CA SER A 272 -0.17 -3.37 -25.38
C SER A 272 0.78 -4.06 -26.33
N PHE A 273 0.49 -4.03 -27.63
CA PHE A 273 1.41 -4.46 -28.67
C PHE A 273 1.21 -3.65 -29.95
N ALA A 274 2.22 -3.65 -30.82
CA ALA A 274 2.21 -2.86 -32.05
C ALA A 274 1.01 -3.22 -32.95
N SER A 275 0.34 -2.20 -33.48
CA SER A 275 -0.71 -2.39 -34.49
C SER A 275 -0.14 -3.02 -35.75
N ILE A 276 -0.92 -3.90 -36.36
CA ILE A 276 -0.53 -4.65 -37.54
C ILE A 276 -1.34 -4.12 -38.74
N VAL A 277 -0.65 -3.84 -39.84
CA VAL A 277 -1.30 -3.37 -41.06
C VAL A 277 -1.98 -4.54 -41.81
N PRO A 278 -3.07 -4.30 -42.54
CA PRO A 278 -3.68 -5.32 -43.38
C PRO A 278 -2.68 -5.94 -44.35
N THR A 279 -2.76 -7.26 -44.55
CA THR A 279 -1.75 -8.01 -45.32
C THR A 279 -2.36 -9.15 -46.11
N CYS A 280 -1.60 -9.67 -47.07
CA CYS A 280 -1.91 -10.89 -47.81
C CYS A 280 -1.64 -12.14 -46.94
N PRO A 281 -2.27 -13.28 -47.27
CA PRO A 281 -2.07 -14.55 -46.56
C PRO A 281 -0.71 -15.18 -46.88
N SER A 282 -0.37 -16.26 -46.18
CA SER A 282 0.90 -17.00 -46.34
C SER A 282 2.14 -16.15 -46.04
N VAL A 283 2.04 -15.24 -45.07
CA VAL A 283 3.15 -14.41 -44.58
C VAL A 283 3.39 -14.64 -43.10
N THR A 284 4.60 -14.29 -42.66
CA THR A 284 5.00 -14.26 -41.26
C THR A 284 5.24 -12.81 -40.84
N LEU A 285 4.68 -12.38 -39.72
CA LEU A 285 4.84 -11.03 -39.18
C LEU A 285 5.37 -11.09 -37.74
N PRO A 286 6.41 -10.30 -37.38
CA PRO A 286 6.84 -10.22 -35.99
C PRO A 286 5.83 -9.40 -35.18
N LEU A 287 5.43 -9.91 -34.01
CA LEU A 287 4.68 -9.13 -33.03
C LEU A 287 5.66 -8.42 -32.11
N VAL A 288 5.36 -7.16 -31.80
CA VAL A 288 6.20 -6.34 -30.91
C VAL A 288 5.38 -5.94 -29.70
N ASN A 289 5.73 -6.50 -28.54
CA ASN A 289 5.11 -6.16 -27.27
C ASN A 289 5.51 -4.74 -26.83
N GLN A 290 4.52 -3.98 -26.37
CA GLN A 290 4.66 -2.60 -25.88
C GLN A 290 4.04 -2.43 -24.49
N SER A 291 3.77 -3.54 -23.80
CA SER A 291 3.12 -3.55 -22.50
C SER A 291 4.00 -2.90 -21.44
N THR A 292 3.38 -2.24 -20.46
CA THR A 292 4.08 -1.72 -19.27
C THR A 292 3.64 -2.48 -18.03
N PHE A 293 4.59 -2.95 -17.23
CA PHE A 293 4.30 -3.86 -16.11
C PHE A 293 5.44 -3.89 -15.09
N LYS A 294 5.16 -4.45 -13.91
CA LYS A 294 6.16 -4.79 -12.89
C LYS A 294 6.75 -6.19 -13.17
N ALA A 295 8.06 -6.24 -13.41
CA ALA A 295 8.80 -7.46 -13.72
C ALA A 295 9.07 -8.35 -12.47
N PRO A 296 9.30 -9.67 -12.61
CA PRO A 296 9.19 -10.46 -13.85
C PRO A 296 7.74 -10.68 -14.32
N GLU A 297 7.55 -11.10 -15.56
CA GLU A 297 6.25 -11.20 -16.21
C GLU A 297 6.05 -12.52 -16.98
N SER A 298 4.80 -12.75 -17.41
CA SER A 298 4.46 -13.80 -18.37
C SER A 298 3.42 -13.30 -19.37
N TYR A 299 3.46 -13.88 -20.57
CA TYR A 299 2.63 -13.52 -21.71
C TYR A 299 1.76 -14.70 -22.14
N LEU A 300 0.57 -14.41 -22.66
CA LEU A 300 -0.26 -15.39 -23.34
C LEU A 300 -0.93 -14.77 -24.56
N TRP A 301 -0.46 -15.19 -25.74
CA TRP A 301 -1.03 -14.82 -27.03
C TRP A 301 -2.12 -15.80 -27.45
N SER A 302 -3.23 -15.27 -27.94
CA SER A 302 -4.33 -16.08 -28.49
C SER A 302 -5.05 -15.37 -29.64
N SER A 303 -5.84 -16.12 -30.40
CA SER A 303 -6.60 -15.62 -31.54
C SER A 303 -8.00 -16.24 -31.56
N ASN A 304 -8.97 -15.50 -32.09
CA ASN A 304 -10.32 -16.02 -32.32
C ASN A 304 -10.46 -16.87 -33.60
N SER A 305 -9.39 -17.00 -34.40
CA SER A 305 -9.42 -17.67 -35.71
C SER A 305 -8.25 -18.65 -35.87
N THR A 306 -8.53 -19.78 -36.52
CA THR A 306 -7.52 -20.77 -36.92
C THR A 306 -6.76 -20.36 -38.18
N LEU A 307 -7.11 -19.23 -38.80
CA LEU A 307 -6.35 -18.66 -39.93
C LEU A 307 -4.94 -18.24 -39.52
N VAL A 308 -4.73 -17.97 -38.23
CA VAL A 308 -3.43 -17.55 -37.71
C VAL A 308 -2.92 -18.49 -36.64
N SER A 309 -1.61 -18.52 -36.46
CA SER A 309 -0.94 -19.22 -35.35
C SER A 309 0.31 -18.46 -34.92
N PHE A 310 0.84 -18.79 -33.73
CA PHE A 310 1.99 -18.12 -33.15
C PHE A 310 3.18 -19.09 -33.07
N SER A 311 4.41 -18.57 -33.17
CA SER A 311 5.62 -19.39 -32.97
C SER A 311 5.77 -19.90 -31.53
N ASP A 312 5.46 -19.05 -30.56
CA ASP A 312 5.39 -19.37 -29.13
C ASP A 312 4.36 -18.44 -28.48
N THR A 313 3.30 -18.99 -27.89
CA THR A 313 2.24 -18.18 -27.27
C THR A 313 2.69 -17.51 -25.97
N THR A 314 3.88 -17.84 -25.45
CA THR A 314 4.40 -17.34 -24.16
C THR A 314 5.60 -16.39 -24.29
N ALA A 315 6.11 -16.18 -25.50
CA ALA A 315 7.18 -15.22 -25.77
C ALA A 315 6.70 -13.77 -25.68
N SER A 316 7.60 -12.84 -25.35
CA SER A 316 7.31 -11.40 -25.42
C SER A 316 6.96 -10.97 -26.84
N ASP A 317 7.78 -11.39 -27.81
CA ASP A 317 7.72 -10.94 -29.20
C ASP A 317 7.69 -12.16 -30.14
N PRO A 318 6.56 -12.88 -30.24
CA PRO A 318 6.45 -14.04 -31.12
C PRO A 318 6.23 -13.64 -32.58
N ASP A 319 6.44 -14.60 -33.47
CA ASP A 319 6.05 -14.49 -34.87
C ASP A 319 4.60 -14.94 -35.05
N LEU A 320 3.83 -14.16 -35.81
CA LEU A 320 2.47 -14.48 -36.25
C LEU A 320 2.52 -15.09 -37.66
N PHE A 321 2.05 -16.32 -37.80
CA PHE A 321 1.89 -16.99 -39.09
C PHE A 321 0.46 -16.81 -39.58
N ILE A 322 0.31 -16.31 -40.80
CA ILE A 322 -0.99 -16.16 -41.47
C ILE A 322 -1.13 -17.26 -42.52
N GLY A 323 -2.12 -18.13 -42.35
CA GLY A 323 -2.44 -19.22 -43.28
C GLY A 323 -2.99 -18.71 -44.62
N ASP A 324 -3.24 -19.65 -45.55
CA ASP A 324 -3.80 -19.31 -46.86
C ASP A 324 -5.26 -18.83 -46.75
N LEU A 325 -5.62 -17.83 -47.56
CA LEU A 325 -6.97 -17.28 -47.65
C LEU A 325 -7.30 -16.97 -49.11
N GLN A 326 -8.14 -17.80 -49.73
CA GLN A 326 -8.58 -17.68 -51.11
C GLN A 326 -10.12 -17.80 -51.20
N THR A 327 -10.81 -16.90 -50.50
CA THR A 327 -12.27 -16.82 -50.40
C THR A 327 -12.81 -15.61 -51.18
N ALA A 328 -14.13 -15.43 -51.21
CA ALA A 328 -14.74 -14.26 -51.86
C ALA A 328 -14.60 -12.94 -51.06
N GLN A 329 -14.21 -13.01 -49.78
CA GLN A 329 -14.18 -11.86 -48.87
C GLN A 329 -12.95 -11.92 -47.98
N ASP A 330 -12.42 -10.73 -47.64
CA ASP A 330 -11.35 -10.59 -46.66
C ASP A 330 -11.79 -11.08 -45.28
N SER A 331 -10.84 -11.53 -44.46
CA SER A 331 -11.11 -12.02 -43.11
C SER A 331 -10.56 -11.03 -42.09
N THR A 332 -11.36 -10.70 -41.07
CA THR A 332 -10.87 -9.98 -39.88
C THR A 332 -10.57 -10.98 -38.78
N VAL A 333 -9.38 -10.92 -38.19
CA VAL A 333 -8.92 -11.80 -37.11
C VAL A 333 -8.59 -10.94 -35.89
N THR A 334 -9.08 -11.34 -34.73
CA THR A 334 -8.81 -10.64 -33.46
C THR A 334 -7.72 -11.40 -32.70
N LEU A 335 -6.62 -10.71 -32.42
CA LEU A 335 -5.53 -11.19 -31.59
C LEU A 335 -5.70 -10.66 -30.17
N ARG A 336 -5.37 -11.49 -29.17
CA ARG A 336 -5.35 -11.13 -27.76
C ARG A 336 -3.96 -11.34 -27.18
N LEU A 337 -3.46 -10.33 -26.48
CA LEU A 337 -2.29 -10.41 -25.62
C LEU A 337 -2.75 -10.27 -24.16
N GLU A 338 -2.54 -11.30 -23.36
CA GLU A 338 -2.68 -11.25 -21.91
C GLU A 338 -1.29 -11.14 -21.26
N VAL A 339 -1.15 -10.22 -20.32
CA VAL A 339 0.09 -9.96 -19.57
C VAL A 339 -0.17 -10.18 -18.10
N THR A 340 0.65 -11.02 -17.47
CA THR A 340 0.61 -11.26 -16.02
C THR A 340 1.90 -10.75 -15.38
N SER A 341 1.77 -9.83 -14.43
CA SER A 341 2.87 -9.27 -13.63
C SER A 341 3.41 -10.25 -12.58
N ALA A 342 4.53 -9.88 -11.95
CA ALA A 342 5.20 -10.68 -10.92
C ALA A 342 4.31 -11.08 -9.73
N ASN A 343 3.33 -10.24 -9.42
CA ASN A 343 2.40 -10.44 -8.30
C ASN A 343 1.09 -11.11 -8.72
N GLY A 344 1.00 -11.60 -9.96
CA GLY A 344 -0.18 -12.29 -10.48
C GLY A 344 -1.31 -11.37 -10.97
N CYS A 345 -1.07 -10.06 -11.07
CA CYS A 345 -2.05 -9.13 -11.63
C CYS A 345 -2.04 -9.23 -13.15
N VAL A 346 -3.23 -9.30 -13.75
CA VAL A 346 -3.46 -9.58 -15.17
C VAL A 346 -4.13 -8.39 -15.84
N ASP A 347 -3.72 -8.11 -17.08
CA ASP A 347 -4.42 -7.22 -18.01
C ASP A 347 -4.34 -7.80 -19.42
N ASP A 348 -5.28 -7.44 -20.28
CA ASP A 348 -5.26 -7.88 -21.67
C ASP A 348 -5.70 -6.81 -22.67
N THR A 349 -5.24 -6.98 -23.90
CA THR A 349 -5.57 -6.11 -25.02
C THR A 349 -5.94 -6.93 -26.25
N LEU A 350 -6.82 -6.36 -27.08
CA LEU A 350 -7.30 -6.94 -28.33
C LEU A 350 -6.93 -6.03 -29.50
N ILE A 351 -6.41 -6.62 -30.58
CA ILE A 351 -6.18 -5.91 -31.86
C ILE A 351 -6.75 -6.75 -33.00
N ASP A 352 -7.54 -6.09 -33.86
CA ASP A 352 -8.05 -6.66 -35.09
C ASP A 352 -7.06 -6.46 -36.25
N ILE A 353 -6.86 -7.51 -37.04
CA ILE A 353 -6.09 -7.48 -38.27
C ILE A 353 -6.96 -7.92 -39.44
N VAL A 354 -6.79 -7.27 -40.60
CA VAL A 354 -7.49 -7.66 -41.83
C VAL A 354 -6.53 -8.46 -42.71
N VAL A 355 -6.90 -9.70 -43.01
CA VAL A 355 -6.21 -10.55 -43.97
C VAL A 355 -6.98 -10.48 -45.29
N TYR A 356 -6.33 -9.94 -46.32
CA TYR A 356 -6.92 -9.85 -47.64
C TYR A 356 -7.09 -11.24 -48.24
N SER A 357 -8.23 -11.51 -48.87
CA SER A 357 -8.33 -12.73 -49.67
C SER A 357 -7.53 -12.58 -50.96
N ARG A 358 -6.63 -13.53 -51.24
CA ARG A 358 -5.81 -13.52 -52.45
C ARG A 358 -6.64 -13.99 -53.66
N PRO A 359 -6.33 -13.53 -54.89
CA PRO A 359 -7.05 -13.97 -56.08
C PRO A 359 -6.79 -15.46 -56.37
N GLN A 360 -7.57 -16.06 -57.27
CA GLN A 360 -7.41 -17.46 -57.71
C GLN A 360 -7.04 -17.55 -59.18
N ALA A 361 -5.82 -18.00 -59.45
CA ALA A 361 -5.30 -18.22 -60.79
C ALA A 361 -5.96 -19.46 -61.39
N ASN A 362 -6.66 -19.28 -62.50
CA ASN A 362 -7.24 -20.39 -63.23
C ASN A 362 -7.34 -20.09 -64.72
N PHE A 363 -7.08 -21.09 -65.55
CA PHE A 363 -7.22 -20.97 -66.99
C PHE A 363 -7.46 -22.33 -67.63
N SER A 364 -8.11 -22.35 -68.77
CA SER A 364 -8.30 -23.55 -69.56
C SER A 364 -7.33 -23.61 -70.73
N MET A 365 -6.91 -24.82 -71.07
CA MET A 365 -6.11 -25.10 -72.26
C MET A 365 -6.87 -26.06 -73.14
N ILE A 366 -6.71 -25.85 -74.44
CA ILE A 366 -7.12 -26.79 -75.47
C ILE A 366 -6.25 -28.07 -75.44
N PRO A 367 -6.68 -29.16 -76.09
CA PRO A 367 -5.85 -30.35 -76.26
C PRO A 367 -4.53 -30.06 -77.00
N ASN A 368 -3.53 -30.90 -76.72
CA ASN A 368 -2.23 -30.90 -77.44
C ASN A 368 -2.42 -30.94 -78.97
N SER A 369 -1.51 -30.33 -79.71
CA SER A 369 -1.67 -30.10 -81.16
C SER A 369 -0.35 -30.29 -81.93
N CYS A 370 -0.39 -30.34 -83.25
CA CYS A 370 0.81 -30.34 -84.12
C CYS A 370 1.22 -28.91 -84.48
N GLY A 371 2.54 -28.64 -84.55
CA GLY A 371 3.07 -27.31 -84.85
C GLY A 371 3.04 -26.92 -86.35
N PRO A 372 3.14 -25.62 -86.72
CA PRO A 372 3.15 -24.49 -85.80
C PRO A 372 1.73 -24.24 -85.28
N TYR A 373 1.63 -23.73 -84.06
CA TYR A 373 0.35 -23.54 -83.38
C TYR A 373 0.34 -22.25 -82.58
N LEU A 374 -0.75 -21.48 -82.70
CA LEU A 374 -0.98 -20.29 -81.87
C LEU A 374 -1.78 -20.72 -80.63
N LEU A 375 -1.10 -20.87 -79.50
CA LEU A 375 -1.72 -21.25 -78.24
C LEU A 375 -2.32 -20.01 -77.57
N ASN A 376 -3.63 -20.07 -77.31
CA ASN A 376 -4.44 -19.02 -76.69
C ASN A 376 -5.18 -19.58 -75.47
N PRO A 377 -4.51 -19.68 -74.30
CA PRO A 377 -5.15 -20.05 -73.04
C PRO A 377 -6.34 -19.13 -72.74
N ALA A 378 -7.46 -19.70 -72.29
CA ALA A 378 -8.62 -18.93 -71.87
C ALA A 378 -8.64 -18.78 -70.35
N ASP A 379 -8.40 -17.55 -69.87
CA ASP A 379 -8.42 -17.19 -68.46
C ASP A 379 -9.80 -17.40 -67.83
N SER A 380 -9.80 -17.94 -66.62
CA SER A 380 -10.97 -18.12 -65.76
C SER A 380 -10.64 -17.78 -64.31
N SER A 381 -9.65 -16.91 -64.10
CA SER A 381 -9.19 -16.49 -62.78
C SER A 381 -10.26 -15.65 -62.07
N THR A 382 -10.32 -15.73 -60.73
CA THR A 382 -11.26 -14.94 -59.91
C THR A 382 -10.51 -14.00 -58.99
N GLY A 383 -10.97 -12.76 -58.85
CA GLY A 383 -10.39 -11.76 -57.95
C GLY A 383 -10.70 -10.34 -58.41
N ASN A 384 -10.43 -9.36 -57.55
CA ASN A 384 -10.72 -7.95 -57.85
C ASN A 384 -9.52 -7.28 -58.52
N ILE A 385 -9.73 -6.74 -59.72
CA ILE A 385 -8.77 -5.90 -60.45
C ILE A 385 -7.40 -6.62 -60.59
N LEU A 386 -7.35 -7.57 -61.53
CA LEU A 386 -6.20 -8.44 -61.74
C LEU A 386 -5.22 -7.85 -62.75
N SER A 387 -3.93 -7.85 -62.41
CA SER A 387 -2.84 -7.79 -63.39
C SER A 387 -2.37 -9.21 -63.71
N TYR A 388 -2.09 -9.46 -64.98
CA TYR A 388 -1.69 -10.78 -65.48
C TYR A 388 -0.21 -10.79 -65.80
N GLN A 389 0.44 -11.93 -65.60
CA GLN A 389 1.79 -12.21 -66.08
C GLN A 389 1.87 -13.66 -66.55
N TRP A 390 1.88 -13.83 -67.87
CA TRP A 390 1.98 -15.11 -68.53
C TRP A 390 3.42 -15.41 -68.94
N SER A 391 3.82 -16.66 -68.76
CA SER A 391 5.14 -17.15 -69.19
C SER A 391 5.03 -18.59 -69.70
N ILE A 392 5.99 -18.99 -70.52
CA ILE A 392 6.08 -20.33 -71.09
C ILE A 392 7.52 -20.82 -71.02
N ASP A 393 7.71 -22.08 -70.62
CA ASP A 393 9.02 -22.71 -70.48
C ASP A 393 9.03 -24.10 -71.16
N PRO A 394 10.02 -24.43 -72.02
CA PRO A 394 11.07 -23.56 -72.53
C PRO A 394 10.51 -22.43 -73.41
N LEU A 395 11.14 -21.26 -73.41
CA LEU A 395 10.71 -20.12 -74.24
C LEU A 395 10.88 -20.46 -75.74
N PRO A 396 9.78 -20.61 -76.52
CA PRO A 396 9.87 -20.92 -77.94
C PRO A 396 10.30 -19.71 -78.76
N ALA A 397 10.98 -19.95 -79.88
CA ALA A 397 11.16 -18.95 -80.92
C ALA A 397 9.79 -18.64 -81.55
N GLY A 398 9.38 -17.37 -81.53
CA GLY A 398 8.06 -16.92 -81.99
C GLY A 398 7.70 -15.55 -81.43
N ASN A 399 6.62 -14.95 -81.94
CA ASN A 399 6.10 -13.69 -81.40
C ASN A 399 5.01 -13.96 -80.35
N HIS A 400 5.33 -13.77 -79.07
CA HIS A 400 4.40 -13.93 -77.96
C HIS A 400 3.81 -12.57 -77.58
N THR A 401 2.48 -12.46 -77.52
CA THR A 401 1.79 -11.17 -77.31
C THR A 401 0.73 -11.28 -76.21
N GLY A 402 0.30 -10.14 -75.66
CA GLY A 402 -0.78 -10.12 -74.67
C GLY A 402 -0.42 -10.76 -73.32
N LEU A 403 0.87 -10.96 -73.02
CA LEU A 403 1.37 -11.66 -71.82
C LEU A 403 0.99 -10.99 -70.49
N ASN A 404 0.49 -9.76 -70.54
CA ASN A 404 0.00 -8.99 -69.40
C ASN A 404 -1.53 -8.77 -69.42
N THR A 405 -2.25 -9.55 -70.20
CA THR A 405 -3.72 -9.47 -70.35
C THR A 405 -4.38 -10.81 -70.03
N SER A 406 -5.72 -10.83 -69.97
CA SER A 406 -6.49 -12.07 -69.82
C SER A 406 -6.50 -12.95 -71.08
N ALA A 407 -5.96 -12.47 -72.20
CA ALA A 407 -5.92 -13.18 -73.48
C ALA A 407 -4.48 -13.22 -74.06
N PRO A 408 -3.58 -14.02 -73.47
CA PRO A 408 -2.23 -14.20 -74.00
C PRO A 408 -2.23 -15.03 -75.29
N VAL A 409 -1.22 -14.82 -76.12
CA VAL A 409 -0.97 -15.64 -77.30
C VAL A 409 0.49 -16.07 -77.31
N PHE A 410 0.71 -17.38 -77.37
CA PHE A 410 2.03 -17.99 -77.55
C PHE A 410 2.16 -18.60 -78.94
N ASP A 411 3.19 -18.19 -79.68
CA ASP A 411 3.51 -18.72 -81.00
C ASP A 411 4.49 -19.89 -80.89
N LEU A 412 3.97 -21.10 -81.10
CA LEU A 412 4.71 -22.33 -80.92
C LEU A 412 5.18 -22.86 -82.28
N PRO A 413 6.50 -23.02 -82.50
CA PRO A 413 7.04 -23.44 -83.78
C PRO A 413 6.68 -24.89 -84.12
N VAL A 414 6.91 -25.28 -85.37
CA VAL A 414 6.87 -26.69 -85.79
C VAL A 414 7.90 -27.47 -84.98
N SER A 415 7.50 -28.61 -84.42
CA SER A 415 8.49 -29.58 -84.00
C SER A 415 8.90 -30.49 -85.16
N THR A 416 10.21 -30.61 -85.37
CA THR A 416 10.80 -31.39 -86.49
C THR A 416 11.50 -32.67 -86.03
N ASN A 417 11.70 -32.84 -84.72
CA ASN A 417 12.41 -33.98 -84.15
C ASN A 417 11.86 -34.24 -82.73
N ASP A 418 10.81 -35.06 -82.64
CA ASP A 418 10.09 -35.41 -81.40
C ASP A 418 9.12 -34.32 -80.86
N SER A 419 8.28 -34.67 -79.91
CA SER A 419 7.33 -33.76 -79.26
C SER A 419 8.02 -32.78 -78.32
N ILE A 420 7.60 -31.51 -78.33
CA ILE A 420 8.09 -30.50 -77.37
C ILE A 420 7.02 -30.27 -76.31
N ARG A 421 7.40 -30.42 -75.04
CA ARG A 421 6.53 -30.14 -73.90
C ARG A 421 6.84 -28.75 -73.32
N TYR A 422 5.83 -27.91 -73.28
CA TYR A 422 5.86 -26.58 -72.66
C TYR A 422 5.12 -26.59 -71.32
N ILE A 423 5.54 -25.74 -70.40
CA ILE A 423 4.84 -25.40 -69.17
C ILE A 423 4.36 -23.96 -69.31
N VAL A 424 3.05 -23.78 -69.42
CA VAL A 424 2.43 -22.45 -69.42
C VAL A 424 2.12 -22.08 -67.98
N ARG A 425 2.62 -20.92 -67.54
CA ARG A 425 2.44 -20.37 -66.20
C ARG A 425 1.69 -19.05 -66.28
N LEU A 426 0.66 -18.91 -65.45
CA LEU A 426 -0.07 -17.68 -65.18
C LEU A 426 0.19 -17.27 -63.72
N GLU A 427 0.75 -16.08 -63.53
CA GLU A 427 0.77 -15.37 -62.26
C GLU A 427 -0.22 -14.20 -62.34
N ILE A 428 -1.12 -14.09 -61.36
CA ILE A 428 -2.02 -12.95 -61.22
C ILE A 428 -1.73 -12.22 -59.93
N THR A 429 -1.90 -10.90 -59.95
CA THR A 429 -1.77 -10.03 -58.77
C THR A 429 -3.01 -9.15 -58.69
N ASP A 430 -3.60 -9.01 -57.51
CA ASP A 430 -4.71 -8.08 -57.27
C ASP A 430 -4.23 -6.64 -57.01
N SER A 431 -5.15 -5.69 -56.96
CA SER A 431 -4.84 -4.27 -56.68
C SER A 431 -4.16 -4.00 -55.31
N ARG A 432 -4.16 -4.96 -54.39
CA ARG A 432 -3.56 -4.88 -53.04
C ARG A 432 -2.22 -5.61 -52.97
N GLY A 433 -1.75 -6.20 -54.07
CA GLY A 433 -0.48 -6.89 -54.17
C GLY A 433 -0.53 -8.39 -53.83
N CYS A 434 -1.71 -8.97 -53.58
CA CYS A 434 -1.84 -10.40 -53.29
C CYS A 434 -1.78 -11.22 -54.58
N GLN A 435 -1.02 -12.31 -54.56
CA GLN A 435 -0.69 -13.08 -55.75
C GLN A 435 -1.19 -14.54 -55.70
N ASP A 436 -1.48 -15.09 -56.87
CA ASP A 436 -1.64 -16.53 -57.07
C ASP A 436 -1.04 -16.97 -58.40
N THR A 437 -0.62 -18.23 -58.47
CA THR A 437 0.04 -18.77 -59.65
C THR A 437 -0.48 -20.16 -59.99
N LEU A 438 -0.79 -20.37 -61.28
CA LEU A 438 -1.14 -21.67 -61.82
C LEU A 438 -0.22 -22.03 -62.99
N SER A 439 0.20 -23.28 -63.08
CA SER A 439 0.94 -23.80 -64.23
C SER A 439 0.27 -25.05 -64.77
N LYS A 440 0.17 -25.19 -66.10
CA LYS A 440 -0.18 -26.49 -66.70
C LYS A 440 0.61 -26.78 -67.99
N PRO A 441 0.81 -28.06 -68.33
CA PRO A 441 1.62 -28.46 -69.47
C PRO A 441 0.84 -28.37 -70.79
N PHE A 442 1.56 -28.16 -71.89
CA PHE A 442 1.04 -28.23 -73.26
C PHE A 442 2.09 -28.86 -74.19
N THR A 443 1.70 -29.82 -75.02
CA THR A 443 2.63 -30.54 -75.90
C THR A 443 2.36 -30.22 -77.38
N ILE A 444 3.42 -29.89 -78.11
CA ILE A 444 3.42 -29.81 -79.57
C ILE A 444 3.98 -31.11 -80.15
N TYR A 445 3.17 -31.79 -80.95
CA TYR A 445 3.57 -32.99 -81.69
C TYR A 445 4.29 -32.63 -83.00
N PRO A 446 5.27 -33.44 -83.44
CA PRO A 446 5.96 -33.22 -84.70
C PRO A 446 5.04 -33.49 -85.90
N LYS A 447 5.28 -32.80 -87.01
CA LYS A 447 4.58 -33.09 -88.28
C LYS A 447 5.25 -34.26 -89.00
N PRO A 448 4.51 -35.27 -89.46
CA PRO A 448 5.06 -36.30 -90.34
C PRO A 448 5.66 -35.69 -91.61
N ALA A 449 6.82 -36.16 -92.03
CA ALA A 449 7.42 -35.83 -93.31
C ALA A 449 6.98 -36.87 -94.35
N ALA A 450 6.16 -36.46 -95.32
CA ALA A 450 5.78 -37.33 -96.43
C ALA A 450 6.92 -37.41 -97.47
N LEU A 451 7.37 -38.63 -97.79
CA LEU A 451 8.43 -38.86 -98.77
C LEU A 451 8.17 -40.17 -99.50
N PHE A 452 8.39 -40.20 -100.81
CA PHE A 452 8.41 -41.43 -101.59
C PHE A 452 9.54 -41.40 -102.61
N SER A 453 10.00 -42.58 -103.02
CA SER A 453 10.94 -42.74 -104.13
C SER A 453 10.34 -43.64 -105.20
N LEU A 454 10.57 -43.30 -106.46
CA LEU A 454 10.24 -44.15 -107.60
C LEU A 454 11.47 -44.97 -107.99
N SER A 455 11.26 -46.22 -108.39
CA SER A 455 12.34 -47.07 -108.90
C SER A 455 12.89 -46.58 -110.25
N ILE A 456 12.08 -45.86 -111.03
CA ILE A 456 12.41 -45.20 -112.30
C ILE A 456 11.58 -43.92 -112.43
N ASN A 457 12.17 -42.84 -112.99
CA ASN A 457 11.52 -41.53 -113.06
C ASN A 457 10.85 -41.21 -114.41
N ASP A 458 11.22 -41.92 -115.49
CA ASP A 458 10.62 -41.82 -116.81
C ASP A 458 10.72 -43.13 -117.63
N SER A 459 9.97 -43.22 -118.72
CA SER A 459 10.05 -44.33 -119.69
C SER A 459 9.50 -43.92 -121.06
N CYS A 460 10.06 -44.49 -122.14
CA CYS A 460 9.56 -44.34 -123.52
C CYS A 460 8.61 -45.48 -123.96
N GLY A 461 8.13 -46.29 -123.01
CA GLY A 461 7.19 -47.42 -123.22
C GLY A 461 6.17 -47.56 -122.07
N THR A 462 5.53 -48.72 -121.90
CA THR A 462 4.60 -48.98 -120.78
C THR A 462 5.29 -48.68 -119.44
N PHE A 463 4.70 -47.76 -118.66
CA PHE A 463 5.31 -47.19 -117.45
C PHE A 463 4.71 -47.80 -116.18
N SER A 464 5.53 -48.56 -115.44
CA SER A 464 5.15 -49.17 -114.16
C SER A 464 6.28 -49.02 -113.12
N PRO A 465 6.52 -47.80 -112.58
CA PRO A 465 7.51 -47.60 -111.52
C PRO A 465 7.04 -48.25 -110.20
N ALA A 466 7.96 -48.89 -109.47
CA ALA A 466 7.70 -49.27 -108.09
C ALA A 466 7.79 -48.02 -107.20
N ILE A 467 6.80 -47.82 -106.35
CA ILE A 467 6.74 -46.70 -105.39
C ILE A 467 7.16 -47.24 -104.02
N THR A 468 8.20 -46.67 -103.41
CA THR A 468 8.59 -46.95 -102.03
C THR A 468 8.24 -45.74 -101.16
N ASN A 469 7.46 -45.96 -100.10
CA ASN A 469 7.13 -44.93 -99.12
C ASN A 469 8.30 -44.77 -98.13
N ASN A 470 8.93 -43.60 -98.11
CA ASN A 470 10.02 -43.22 -97.21
C ASN A 470 9.57 -42.16 -96.19
N SER A 471 8.26 -42.02 -95.98
CA SER A 471 7.71 -41.04 -95.03
C SER A 471 8.22 -41.31 -93.61
N SER A 472 8.35 -40.27 -92.80
CA SER A 472 8.80 -40.36 -91.40
C SER A 472 7.75 -39.75 -90.48
N PRO A 473 7.35 -40.41 -89.38
CA PRO A 473 6.47 -39.81 -88.39
C PRO A 473 7.14 -38.66 -87.62
N ASN A 474 8.47 -38.54 -87.70
CA ASN A 474 9.27 -37.55 -86.98
C ASN A 474 9.11 -37.58 -85.44
N GLN A 475 8.58 -38.70 -84.93
CA GLN A 475 8.34 -38.98 -83.52
C GLN A 475 9.18 -40.17 -83.08
N SER A 476 9.97 -40.00 -82.01
CA SER A 476 10.80 -41.07 -81.46
C SER A 476 9.94 -42.26 -81.05
N GLY A 477 10.33 -43.47 -81.48
CA GLY A 477 9.63 -44.71 -81.16
C GLY A 477 8.43 -45.04 -82.06
N GLN A 478 8.11 -44.22 -83.07
CA GLN A 478 7.16 -44.55 -84.13
C GLN A 478 7.88 -44.92 -85.44
N SER A 479 7.23 -45.75 -86.24
CA SER A 479 7.71 -46.27 -87.51
C SER A 479 6.74 -45.98 -88.65
N LEU A 480 7.12 -46.35 -89.87
CA LEU A 480 6.27 -46.22 -91.06
C LEU A 480 4.94 -46.99 -90.97
N THR A 481 4.85 -48.02 -90.12
CA THR A 481 3.60 -48.77 -89.91
C THR A 481 2.65 -48.09 -88.92
N ASP A 482 3.12 -47.06 -88.21
CA ASP A 482 2.33 -46.29 -87.24
C ASP A 482 1.74 -45.00 -87.86
N LEU A 483 2.11 -44.70 -89.12
CA LEU A 483 1.52 -43.67 -89.98
C LEU A 483 0.33 -44.24 -90.77
#